data_AF-A0A2M7AWM2-F1
#
_entry.id   AF-A0A2M7AWM2-F1
#
_cell.length_a   1.000
_cell.length_b   1.000
_cell.length_c   1.000
_cell.angle_alpha   90.00
_cell.angle_beta   90.00
_cell.angle_gamma   90.00
#
_symmetry.space_group_name_H-M   'P 1'
#
loop_
_entity.id
_entity.type
_entity.pdbx_description
1 polymer ?
#
loop_
_entity_poly.entity_id
_entity_poly.type
_entity_poly.pdbx_seq_one_letter_code
_entity_poly.pdbx_strand_id
1 'polypeptide(L)' 'MKAKELKQKSKNELTHLLLEEREKLRQMKFDLVARKLKDMMQICKTRRNVARILTLMKQAK' A
#
# COMPACT_ATOMS: atom_id res chain seq x y z
N MET A 1 3.56 -7.90 -2.84
CA MET A 1 5.00 -7.56 -2.85
C MET A 1 5.79 -8.41 -1.85
N LYS A 2 6.97 -8.89 -2.24
CA LYS A 2 7.92 -9.64 -1.38
C LYS A 2 8.72 -8.66 -0.52
N ALA A 3 8.94 -9.00 0.74
CA ALA A 3 9.61 -8.15 1.73
C ALA A 3 11.11 -7.89 1.46
N LYS A 4 11.73 -8.66 0.55
CA LYS A 4 13.17 -8.57 0.26
C LYS A 4 13.55 -7.34 -0.59
N GLU A 5 12.71 -6.94 -1.54
CA GLU A 5 12.95 -5.76 -2.39
C GLU A 5 12.73 -4.44 -1.65
N LEU A 6 11.79 -4.41 -0.70
CA LEU A 6 11.49 -3.23 0.11
C LEU A 6 12.57 -2.90 1.15
N LYS A 7 13.43 -3.88 1.52
CA LYS A 7 14.62 -3.62 2.37
C LYS A 7 15.76 -2.95 1.60
N GLN A 8 15.82 -3.12 0.28
CA GLN A 8 16.89 -2.59 -0.58
C GLN A 8 16.61 -1.18 -1.08
N LYS A 9 15.34 -0.76 -1.06
CA LYS A 9 14.89 0.58 -1.48
C LYS A 9 15.13 1.62 -0.38
N SER A 10 15.72 2.74 -0.77
CA SER A 10 15.97 3.90 0.10
C SER A 10 14.70 4.37 0.82
N LYS A 11 14.85 4.92 2.03
CA LYS A 11 13.72 5.47 2.83
C LYS A 11 12.79 6.38 2.01
N ASN A 12 13.35 7.12 1.04
CA ASN A 12 12.62 8.03 0.16
C ASN A 12 11.70 7.29 -0.84
N GLU A 13 12.12 6.15 -1.38
CA GLU A 13 11.29 5.35 -2.28
C GLU A 13 10.15 4.65 -1.53
N LEU A 14 10.42 4.20 -0.30
CA LEU A 14 9.39 3.64 0.59
C LEU A 14 8.30 4.68 0.88
N THR A 15 8.66 5.94 1.14
CA THR A 15 7.68 7.00 1.35
C THR A 15 6.87 7.33 0.10
N HIS A 16 7.49 7.30 -1.09
CA HIS A 16 6.78 7.55 -2.35
C HIS A 16 5.76 6.44 -2.65
N LEU A 17 6.17 5.18 -2.50
CA LEU A 17 5.28 4.02 -2.63
C LEU A 17 4.12 4.05 -1.63
N LEU A 18 4.37 4.53 -0.41
CA LEU A 18 3.34 4.68 0.63
C LEU A 18 2.29 5.72 0.22
N LEU A 19 2.71 6.84 -0.38
CA LEU A 19 1.80 7.86 -0.90
C LEU A 19 0.96 7.31 -2.05
N GLU A 20 1.57 6.64 -3.02
CA GLU A 20 0.87 6.03 -4.16
C GLU A 20 -0.16 4.97 -3.72
N GLU A 21 0.21 4.07 -2.80
CA GLU A 21 -0.72 3.06 -2.28
C GLU A 21 -1.88 3.69 -1.48
N ARG A 22 -1.65 4.83 -0.81
CA ARG A 22 -2.72 5.60 -0.12
C ARG A 22 -3.65 6.29 -1.11
N GLU A 23 -3.13 6.81 -2.22
CA GLU A 23 -3.95 7.37 -3.29
C GLU A 23 -4.80 6.32 -3.98
N LYS A 24 -4.20 5.16 -4.32
CA LYS A 24 -4.93 4.00 -4.84
C LYS A 24 -6.03 3.57 -3.86
N LEU A 25 -5.75 3.55 -2.56
CA LEU A 25 -6.78 3.26 -1.55
C LEU A 25 -7.91 4.30 -1.53
N ARG A 26 -7.61 5.58 -1.75
CA ARG A 26 -8.65 6.61 -1.85
C ARG A 26 -9.52 6.39 -3.09
N GLN A 27 -8.90 6.21 -4.27
CA GLN A 27 -9.63 5.93 -5.51
C GLN A 27 -10.51 4.68 -5.36
N MET A 28 -9.96 3.57 -4.85
CA MET A 28 -10.73 2.35 -4.61
C MET A 28 -11.86 2.55 -3.59
N LYS A 29 -11.72 3.44 -2.60
CA LYS A 29 -12.82 3.78 -1.68
C LYS A 29 -13.92 4.57 -2.38
N PHE A 30 -13.56 5.53 -3.24
CA PHE A 30 -14.54 6.28 -4.04
C PHE A 30 -15.29 5.34 -5.00
N ASP A 31 -14.57 4.45 -5.68
CA ASP A 31 -15.16 3.44 -6.58
C ASP A 31 -16.06 2.45 -5.83
N LEU A 32 -15.79 2.20 -4.54
CA LEU A 32 -16.60 1.32 -3.67
C LEU A 32 -17.90 2.00 -3.27
N VAL A 33 -17.84 3.30 -2.94
CA VAL A 33 -19.02 4.14 -2.67
C VAL A 33 -19.87 4.29 -3.93
N ALA A 34 -19.24 4.40 -5.10
CA ALA A 34 -19.91 4.42 -6.40
C ALA A 34 -20.57 3.08 -6.80
N ARG A 35 -20.55 2.07 -5.91
CA ARG A 35 -21.21 0.75 -6.04
C ARG A 35 -20.80 -0.04 -7.29
N LYS A 36 -19.67 0.33 -7.91
CA LYS A 36 -19.15 -0.25 -9.16
C LYS A 36 -18.06 -1.31 -8.96
N LEU A 37 -17.60 -1.53 -7.73
CA LEU A 37 -16.47 -2.42 -7.47
C LEU A 37 -16.90 -3.86 -7.14
N LYS A 38 -16.51 -4.80 -8.02
CA LYS A 38 -16.55 -6.25 -7.77
C LYS A 38 -15.37 -6.77 -6.94
N ASP A 39 -14.27 -6.02 -6.83
CA ASP A 39 -13.00 -6.52 -6.28
C ASP A 39 -12.64 -5.97 -4.89
N MET A 40 -13.42 -6.32 -3.86
CA MET A 40 -13.06 -6.07 -2.45
C MET A 40 -11.66 -6.64 -2.09
N MET A 41 -11.24 -7.71 -2.77
CA MET A 41 -9.96 -8.36 -2.52
C MET A 41 -8.77 -7.44 -2.81
N GLN A 42 -8.88 -6.51 -3.77
CA GLN A 42 -7.79 -5.57 -4.07
C GLN A 42 -7.55 -4.62 -2.90
N ILE A 43 -8.61 -4.05 -2.31
CA ILE A 43 -8.50 -3.14 -1.14
C ILE A 43 -7.76 -3.83 0.01
N CYS A 44 -8.11 -5.09 0.29
CA CYS A 44 -7.45 -5.88 1.32
C CYS A 44 -5.96 -6.16 1.02
N LYS A 45 -5.59 -6.34 -0.26
CA LYS A 45 -4.19 -6.50 -0.69
C LYS A 45 -3.42 -5.19 -0.54
N THR A 46 -3.97 -4.07 -1.00
CA THR A 46 -3.37 -2.72 -0.88
C THR A 46 -3.15 -2.35 0.60
N ARG A 47 -4.14 -2.59 1.48
CA ARG A 47 -3.97 -2.40 2.94
C ARG A 47 -2.84 -3.25 3.53
N ARG A 48 -2.72 -4.52 3.11
CA ARG A 48 -1.63 -5.40 3.55
C ARG A 48 -0.27 -4.95 3.03
N ASN A 49 -0.19 -4.40 1.82
CA ASN A 49 1.05 -3.84 1.28
C ASN A 49 1.50 -2.62 2.09
N VAL A 50 0.60 -1.67 2.37
CA VAL A 50 0.88 -0.49 3.22
C VAL A 50 1.37 -0.91 4.61
N ALA A 51 0.71 -1.89 5.23
CA ALA A 51 1.13 -2.40 6.54
C ALA A 51 2.55 -2.99 6.50
N ARG A 52 2.89 -3.75 5.46
CA ARG A 52 4.25 -4.31 5.29
C ARG A 52 5.31 -3.22 5.10
N ILE A 53 5.00 -2.17 4.34
CA ILE A 53 5.88 -1.00 4.15
C ILE A 53 6.16 -0.32 5.50
N LEU A 54 5.12 -0.06 6.29
CA LEU A 54 5.24 0.55 7.61
C LEU A 54 6.04 -0.32 8.58
N THR A 55 5.81 -1.64 8.58
CA THR A 55 6.56 -2.58 9.44
C THR A 55 8.05 -2.56 9.10
N LEU A 56 8.41 -2.53 7.81
CA LEU A 56 9.81 -2.44 7.39
C LEU A 56 10.46 -1.12 7.80
N MET A 57 9.75 0.01 7.68
CA MET A 57 10.24 1.30 8.18
C MET A 57 10.49 1.28 9.70
N LYS A 58 9.64 0.57 10.47
CA LYS A 58 9.79 0.46 11.92
C LYS A 58 10.93 -0.49 12.33
N GLN A 59 11.16 -1.57 11.58
CA GLN A 59 12.25 -2.52 11.83
C GLN A 59 13.64 -1.98 11.45
N ALA A 60 13.72 -0.96 10.60
CA ALA A 60 14.97 -0.30 10.23
C ALA A 60 15.42 0.80 11.23
N LYS A 61 14.81 0.84 12.43
CA LYS A 61 15.12 1.75 13.53
C LYS A 61 15.67 0.94 14.69
#